data_AF-A0A2U1L5P0-F1
#
_entry.id   AF-A0A2U1L5P0-F1
#
_cell.length_a   1.000
_cell.length_b   1.000
_cell.length_c   1.000
_cell.angle_alpha   90.00
_cell.angle_beta   90.00
_cell.angle_gamma   90.00
#
_symmetry.space_group_name_H-M   'P 1'
#
loop_
_entity.id
_entity.type
_entity.pdbx_description
1 polymer ?
#
loop_
_entity_poly.entity_id
_entity_poly.type
_entity_poly.pdbx_seq_one_letter_code
_entity_poly.pdbx_strand_id
1 'polypeptide(L)' 'MASKTVSKDIITLRGSTAIVSEFFGYAANSILYNCGVYPDSSFERVKKYGLPLLLS' A
#
# COMPACT_ATOMS: atom_id res chain seq x y z
N MET A 1 28.42 27.99 -7.03
CA MET A 1 28.31 26.56 -7.35
C MET A 1 26.94 26.08 -6.90
N ALA A 2 25.96 25.99 -7.80
CA ALA A 2 24.62 25.49 -7.45
C ALA A 2 24.64 23.97 -7.50
N SER A 3 24.46 23.32 -6.34
CA SER A 3 24.34 21.87 -6.25
C SER A 3 22.97 21.45 -6.80
N LYS A 4 22.93 20.73 -7.92
CA LYS A 4 21.70 20.11 -8.44
C LYS A 4 21.31 18.97 -7.49
N THR A 5 20.35 19.23 -6.61
CA THR A 5 19.66 18.16 -5.87
C THR A 5 18.99 17.26 -6.89
N VAL A 6 19.34 15.96 -6.93
CA VAL A 6 18.67 14.99 -7.82
C VAL A 6 17.23 14.86 -7.36
N SER A 7 16.32 15.56 -8.05
CA SER A 7 14.89 15.43 -7.82
C SER A 7 14.50 13.98 -8.09
N LYS A 8 13.89 13.30 -7.11
CA LYS A 8 13.32 11.95 -7.28
C LYS A 8 12.00 12.01 -8.07
N ASP A 9 11.93 12.84 -9.10
CA ASP A 9 10.73 13.06 -9.94
C ASP A 9 10.64 12.02 -11.07
N ILE A 10 11.35 10.89 -10.93
CA ILE A 10 11.36 9.80 -11.89
C ILE A 10 10.73 8.58 -11.23
N ILE A 11 9.61 8.12 -11.79
CA ILE A 11 9.05 6.80 -11.50
C ILE A 11 10.04 5.77 -12.04
N THR A 12 10.87 5.23 -11.16
CA THR A 12 11.76 4.12 -11.52
C THR A 12 10.95 2.83 -11.59
N LEU A 13 11.38 1.87 -12.40
CA LEU A 13 10.75 0.54 -12.45
C LEU A 13 10.67 -0.08 -11.05
N ARG A 14 11.76 -0.02 -10.27
CA ARG A 14 11.81 -0.52 -8.90
C ARG A 14 10.83 0.21 -7.96
N GLY A 15 10.69 1.52 -8.10
CA GLY A 15 9.73 2.29 -7.31
C GLY A 15 8.29 1.94 -7.67
N SER A 16 7.99 1.83 -8.97
CA SER A 16 6.67 1.44 -9.47
C SER A 16 6.28 0.04 -8.99
N THR A 17 7.18 -0.95 -9.13
CA THR A 17 6.89 -2.31 -8.68
C THR A 17 6.66 -2.39 -7.18
N ALA A 18 7.39 -1.62 -6.38
CA ALA A 18 7.16 -1.56 -4.93
C ALA A 18 5.78 -1.00 -4.57
N ILE A 19 5.37 0.11 -5.21
CA ILE A 19 4.05 0.74 -4.97
C ILE A 19 2.92 -0.20 -5.38
N VAL A 20 3.01 -0.80 -6.58
CA VAL A 20 1.98 -1.71 -7.09
C VAL A 20 1.88 -2.98 -6.25
N SER A 21 3.02 -3.52 -5.80
CA SER A 21 3.04 -4.71 -4.92
C SER A 21 2.39 -4.42 -3.56
N GLU A 22 2.70 -3.26 -2.97
CA GLU A 22 2.05 -2.81 -1.73
C GLU A 22 0.53 -2.64 -1.93
N PHE A 23 0.10 -2.03 -3.04
CA PHE A 23 -1.32 -1.88 -3.37
C PHE A 23 -2.06 -3.22 -3.44
N PHE A 24 -1.49 -4.21 -4.13
CA PHE A 24 -2.11 -5.54 -4.22
C PHE A 24 -2.20 -6.25 -2.86
N GLY A 25 -1.23 -6.03 -1.96
CA GLY A 25 -1.31 -6.51 -0.58
C GLY A 25 -2.54 -5.97 0.15
N TYR A 26 -2.79 -4.65 0.08
CA TYR A 26 -3.98 -4.05 0.70
C TYR A 26 -5.29 -4.47 0.00
N ALA A 27 -5.28 -4.61 -1.33
CA ALA A 27 -6.44 -5.04 -2.09
C ALA A 27 -6.86 -6.47 -1.73
N ALA A 28 -5.89 -7.39 -1.61
CA ALA A 28 -6.15 -8.76 -1.18
C ALA A 28 -6.77 -8.80 0.23
N ASN A 29 -6.21 -8.06 1.18
CA ASN A 29 -6.77 -7.96 2.54
C ASN A 29 -8.19 -7.39 2.54
N SER A 30 -8.45 -6.36 1.73
CA SER A 30 -9.79 -5.77 1.61
C SER A 30 -10.81 -6.75 1.03
N ILE A 31 -10.41 -7.60 0.07
CA ILE A 31 -11.26 -8.65 -0.49
C ILE A 31 -11.53 -9.73 0.56
N LEU A 32 -10.50 -10.19 1.27
CA LEU A 32 -10.64 -11.20 2.33
C LEU A 32 -11.63 -10.76 3.41
N TYR A 33 -11.57 -9.49 3.80
CA TYR A 33 -12.50 -8.89 4.76
C TYR A 33 -13.91 -8.77 4.18
N ASN A 34 -14.08 -8.11 3.02
CA ASN A 34 -15.40 -7.83 2.45
C ASN A 34 -16.15 -9.10 2.03
N CYS A 35 -15.45 -10.17 1.67
CA CYS A 35 -16.05 -11.47 1.34
C CYS A 35 -16.21 -12.38 2.56
N GLY A 36 -15.81 -11.94 3.76
CA GLY A 36 -15.94 -12.73 5.00
C GLY A 36 -15.14 -14.03 5.00
N VAL A 37 -14.01 -14.07 4.30
CA VAL A 37 -13.15 -15.27 4.22
C VAL A 37 -12.47 -15.56 5.56
N TYR A 38 -12.15 -14.50 6.31
CA TYR A 38 -11.63 -14.59 7.67
C TYR A 38 -12.54 -13.82 8.64
N PRO A 39 -12.53 -14.17 9.93
CA PRO A 39 -13.27 -13.43 10.96
C PRO A 39 -12.78 -11.99 11.08
N ASP A 40 -13.68 -11.06 11.41
CA ASP A 40 -13.36 -9.65 11.63
C ASP A 40 -12.27 -9.43 12.69
N SER A 41 -12.20 -10.31 13.70
CA SER A 41 -11.19 -10.26 14.75
C SER A 41 -9.76 -10.52 14.26
N SER A 42 -9.62 -11.10 13.07
CA SER A 42 -8.32 -11.34 12.45
C SER A 42 -7.77 -10.09 11.76
N PHE A 43 -8.52 -8.98 11.67
CA PHE A 43 -8.08 -7.79 10.96
C PHE A 43 -7.83 -6.60 11.89
N GLU A 44 -6.71 -5.91 11.68
CA GLU A 44 -6.36 -4.64 12.33
C GLU A 44 -6.57 -3.44 11.40
N ARG A 45 -6.95 -2.31 11.99
CA ARG A 45 -7.12 -1.05 11.25
C ARG A 45 -5.81 -0.29 11.13
N VAL A 46 -5.33 -0.14 9.91
CA VAL A 46 -4.10 0.59 9.57
C VAL A 46 -4.44 1.82 8.73
N LYS A 47 -3.83 2.98 9.00
CA LYS A 47 -3.98 4.18 8.16
C LYS A 47 -2.94 4.21 7.05
N LYS A 48 -3.38 4.09 5.80
CA LYS A 48 -2.53 4.14 4.60
C LYS A 48 -3.23 4.90 3.48
N TYR A 49 -2.45 5.65 2.70
CA TYR A 49 -2.97 6.54 1.65
C TYR A 49 -4.06 7.53 2.12
N GLY A 50 -4.01 7.93 3.41
CA GLY A 50 -5.03 8.79 4.02
C GLY A 50 -6.35 8.09 4.38
N LEU A 51 -6.45 6.77 4.19
CA LEU A 51 -7.64 5.96 4.44
C LEU A 51 -7.40 4.94 5.55
N PRO A 52 -8.41 4.61 6.37
CA PRO A 52 -8.37 3.43 7.24
C PRO A 52 -8.57 2.16 6.39
N LEU A 53 -7.59 1.27 6.38
CA LEU A 53 -7.60 -0.04 5.73
C LEU A 53 -7.60 -1.15 6.78
N LEU A 54 -8.10 -2.33 6.41
CA LEU A 54 -8.12 -3.53 7.25
C LEU A 54 -7.07 -4.51 6.74
N LEU A 55 -6.21 -5.01 7.64
CA LEU A 55 -5.12 -5.93 7.34
C LEU A 55 -5.18 -7.14 8.28
N SER A 56 -5.05 -8.37 7.75
CA SER A 56 -4.93 -9.58 8.58
C SER A 56 -3.51 -9.84 9.05
#